data_AF-A0A2K9DYB3-F1
#
_entry.id   AF-A0A2K9DYB3-F1
#
_cell.length_a   1.000
_cell.length_b   1.000
_cell.length_c   1.000
_cell.angle_alpha   90.00
_cell.angle_beta   90.00
_cell.angle_gamma   90.00
#
_symmetry.space_group_name_H-M   'P 1'
#
loop_
_entity.id
_entity.type
_entity.pdbx_description
1 polymer ?
#
loop_
_entity_poly.entity_id
_entity_poly.type
_entity_poly.pdbx_seq_one_letter_code
_entity_poly.pdbx_strand_id
1 'polypeptide(L)'
;MLSNSILEELRLLFNFKMDSENPFILILSGQSQIRNKLQLAVNAPLKQRIAVKYVMQGLKPEELSDYIFTRLKSAGLHENIFTQAAIEAIYSASKGVPRLVNSLATSSLMYACSIKQKHVDEEIVYQGQKDFDI
;
A
#
# COMPACT_ATOMS: atom_id res chain seq x y z
N MET A 1 20.00 5.18 -1.86
CA MET A 1 19.99 4.14 -2.91
C MET A 1 20.66 2.90 -2.36
N LEU A 2 20.02 1.72 -2.40
CA LEU A 2 20.61 0.47 -1.88
C LEU A 2 21.92 0.17 -2.64
N SER A 3 23.07 0.13 -1.96
CA SER A 3 24.36 -0.21 -2.58
C SER A 3 24.45 -1.72 -2.80
N ASN A 4 25.15 -2.15 -3.85
CA ASN A 4 25.40 -3.57 -4.09
C ASN A 4 26.20 -4.21 -2.93
N SER A 5 27.02 -3.43 -2.23
CA SER A 5 27.78 -3.88 -1.06
C SER A 5 26.89 -4.46 0.04
N ILE A 6 25.72 -3.85 0.30
CA ILE A 6 24.78 -4.34 1.32
C ILE A 6 24.17 -5.70 0.91
N LEU A 7 23.91 -5.90 -0.38
CA LEU A 7 23.39 -7.19 -0.88
C LEU A 7 24.44 -8.31 -0.77
N GLU A 8 25.71 -7.99 -0.98
CA GLU A 8 26.81 -8.95 -0.76
C GLU A 8 27.02 -9.26 0.73
N GLU A 9 26.93 -8.26 1.62
CA GLU A 9 26.97 -8.49 3.06
C GLU A 9 25.82 -9.39 3.54
N LEU A 10 24.60 -9.16 3.03
CA LEU A 10 23.47 -10.04 3.29
C LEU A 10 23.75 -11.46 2.81
N ARG A 11 24.32 -11.64 1.61
CA ARG A 11 24.70 -12.96 1.11
C ARG A 11 25.69 -13.67 2.04
N LEU A 12 26.67 -12.97 2.58
CA LEU A 12 27.63 -13.53 3.54
C LEU A 12 26.95 -13.95 4.85
N LEU A 13 26.02 -13.13 5.36
CA LEU A 13 25.24 -13.45 6.56
C LEU A 13 24.35 -14.69 6.38
N PHE A 14 23.82 -14.91 5.17
CA PHE A 14 23.04 -16.10 4.86
C PHE A 14 23.88 -17.37 4.72
N ASN A 15 25.18 -17.26 4.40
CA ASN A 15 26.11 -18.38 4.32
C ASN A 15 26.73 -18.71 5.70
N PHE A 16 25.89 -18.76 6.73
CA PHE A 16 26.32 -19.08 8.09
C PHE A 16 26.42 -20.60 8.28
N LYS A 17 27.56 -21.09 8.80
CA LYS A 17 27.85 -22.53 9.04
C LYS A 17 27.55 -23.46 7.85
N MET A 18 28.05 -23.17 6.64
CA MET A 18 27.91 -24.07 5.47
C MET A 18 26.44 -24.51 5.23
N ASP A 19 25.48 -23.59 5.34
CA ASP A 19 24.05 -23.85 5.11
C ASP A 19 23.40 -24.89 6.05
N SER A 20 24.03 -25.24 7.17
CA SER A 20 23.53 -26.26 8.11
C SER A 20 22.26 -25.82 8.87
N GLU A 21 22.12 -24.53 9.11
CA GLU A 21 20.97 -23.90 9.77
C GLU A 21 20.75 -22.52 9.17
N ASN A 22 19.49 -22.11 8.96
CA ASN A 22 19.15 -20.74 8.54
C ASN A 22 18.61 -19.96 9.77
N PRO A 23 19.48 -19.31 10.56
CA PRO A 23 19.07 -18.65 11.81
C PRO A 23 18.26 -17.36 11.60
N PHE A 24 18.05 -16.90 10.37
CA PHE A 24 17.47 -15.57 10.10
C PHE A 24 16.29 -15.62 9.12
N ILE A 25 15.28 -14.80 9.41
CA ILE A 25 14.19 -14.47 8.49
C ILE A 25 14.49 -13.09 7.89
N LEU A 26 14.73 -13.03 6.57
CA LEU A 26 14.88 -11.76 5.86
C LEU A 26 13.58 -11.36 5.18
N ILE A 27 13.05 -10.20 5.57
CA ILE A 27 11.95 -9.53 4.87
C ILE A 27 12.54 -8.30 4.18
N LEU A 28 12.61 -8.33 2.85
CA LEU A 28 12.99 -7.18 2.03
C LEU A 28 11.73 -6.48 1.52
N SER A 29 11.54 -5.23 1.94
CA SER A 29 10.45 -4.36 1.46
C SER A 29 11.02 -3.06 0.88
N GLY A 30 10.47 -2.62 -0.25
CA GLY A 30 10.77 -1.30 -0.81
C GLY A 30 10.28 -1.16 -2.25
N GLN A 31 10.82 -0.17 -2.95
CA GLN A 31 10.40 0.17 -4.31
C GLN A 31 10.84 -0.88 -5.34
N SER A 32 10.22 -0.84 -6.54
CA SER A 32 10.53 -1.71 -7.68
C SER A 32 12.02 -1.71 -8.07
N GLN A 33 12.75 -0.63 -7.77
CA GLN A 33 14.19 -0.54 -7.98
C GLN A 33 14.99 -1.62 -7.24
N ILE A 34 14.56 -2.04 -6.05
CA ILE A 34 15.24 -3.11 -5.29
C ILE A 34 15.12 -4.44 -6.05
N ARG A 35 13.95 -4.73 -6.62
CA ARG A 35 13.74 -5.91 -7.47
C ARG A 35 14.68 -5.88 -8.67
N ASN A 36 14.81 -4.74 -9.35
CA ASN A 36 15.69 -4.62 -10.52
C ASN A 36 17.15 -4.89 -10.14
N LYS A 37 17.60 -4.39 -8.98
CA LYS A 37 18.95 -4.68 -8.47
C LYS A 37 19.14 -6.16 -8.12
N LEU A 38 18.18 -6.79 -7.46
CA LEU A 38 18.23 -8.22 -7.15
C LEU A 38 18.22 -9.13 -8.40
N GLN A 39 17.74 -8.62 -9.55
CA GLN A 39 17.77 -9.37 -10.81
C GLN A 39 19.13 -9.38 -11.50
N LEU A 40 20.06 -8.50 -11.11
CA LEU A 40 21.42 -8.47 -11.65
C LEU A 40 22.16 -9.79 -11.38
N ALA A 41 22.98 -10.24 -12.34
CA ALA A 41 23.70 -11.50 -12.26
C ALA A 41 24.59 -11.61 -11.01
N VAL A 42 25.19 -10.49 -10.58
CA VAL A 42 26.00 -10.42 -9.34
C VAL A 42 25.22 -10.86 -8.09
N ASN A 43 23.91 -10.61 -8.05
CA ASN A 43 23.04 -10.92 -6.93
C ASN A 43 22.32 -12.28 -7.05
N ALA A 44 22.66 -13.10 -8.07
CA ALA A 44 22.01 -14.39 -8.31
C ALA A 44 22.01 -15.34 -7.09
N PRO A 45 23.10 -15.47 -6.30
CA PRO A 45 23.12 -16.34 -5.13
C PRO A 45 22.11 -15.92 -4.05
N LEU A 46 22.00 -14.61 -3.78
CA LEU A 46 21.02 -14.08 -2.82
C LEU A 46 19.59 -14.24 -3.36
N LYS A 47 19.38 -14.00 -4.66
CA LYS A 47 18.07 -14.13 -5.33
C LYS A 47 17.50 -15.55 -5.24
N GLN A 48 18.34 -16.58 -5.26
CA GLN A 48 17.94 -17.99 -5.12
C GLN A 48 17.43 -18.32 -3.70
N ARG A 49 17.91 -17.60 -2.68
CA ARG A 49 17.49 -17.79 -1.28
C ARG A 49 16.18 -17.08 -0.93
N ILE A 50 15.65 -16.24 -1.81
CA ILE A 50 14.36 -15.56 -1.63
C ILE A 50 13.23 -16.50 -2.07
N ALA A 51 12.60 -17.16 -1.10
CA ALA A 51 11.51 -18.11 -1.33
C ALA A 51 10.21 -17.44 -1.84
N VAL A 52 9.86 -16.28 -1.29
CA VAL A 52 8.60 -15.58 -1.61
C VAL A 52 8.89 -14.21 -2.20
N LYS A 53 8.24 -13.91 -3.32
CA LYS A 53 8.30 -12.61 -3.99
C LYS A 53 6.89 -12.11 -4.22
N TYR A 54 6.52 -11.04 -3.54
CA TYR A 54 5.22 -10.42 -3.69
C TYR A 54 5.36 -8.98 -4.17
N VAL A 55 4.45 -8.54 -5.03
CA VAL A 55 4.26 -7.13 -5.39
C VAL A 55 2.91 -6.75 -4.84
N MET A 56 2.88 -5.78 -3.93
CA MET A 56 1.60 -5.20 -3.51
C MET A 56 0.94 -4.56 -4.73
N GLN A 57 -0.23 -5.08 -5.08
CA GLN A 57 -1.13 -4.46 -6.03
C GLN A 57 -2.07 -3.51 -5.29
N GLY A 58 -2.78 -2.67 -6.04
CA GLY A 58 -3.89 -1.90 -5.48
C GLY A 58 -4.99 -2.83 -4.95
N LEU A 59 -5.85 -2.27 -4.11
CA LEU A 59 -7.09 -2.90 -3.66
C LEU A 59 -7.98 -3.18 -4.87
N LYS A 60 -8.71 -4.29 -4.82
CA LYS A 60 -9.78 -4.58 -5.79
C LYS A 60 -11.03 -3.76 -5.47
N PRO A 61 -11.97 -3.61 -6.44
CA PRO A 61 -13.24 -2.92 -6.19
C PRO A 61 -14.00 -3.52 -5.00
N GLU A 62 -14.04 -4.87 -4.92
CA GLU A 62 -14.72 -5.56 -3.83
C GLU A 62 -14.05 -5.37 -2.45
N GLU A 63 -12.74 -5.09 -2.41
CA GLU A 63 -11.98 -4.92 -1.16
C GLU A 63 -12.06 -3.49 -0.62
N LEU A 64 -12.45 -2.52 -1.45
CA LEU A 64 -12.35 -1.11 -1.11
C LEU A 64 -13.32 -0.70 0.02
N SER A 65 -14.54 -1.23 -0.02
CA SER A 65 -15.56 -0.95 1.00
C SER A 65 -15.08 -1.39 2.39
N ASP A 66 -14.61 -2.64 2.50
CA ASP A 66 -14.08 -3.21 3.74
C ASP A 66 -12.82 -2.48 4.22
N TYR A 67 -11.97 -2.07 3.30
CA TYR A 67 -10.78 -1.28 3.60
C TYR A 67 -11.15 0.07 4.22
N ILE A 68 -12.05 0.84 3.60
CA ILE A 68 -12.50 2.14 4.13
C ILE A 68 -13.18 1.95 5.49
N PHE A 69 -14.07 0.96 5.60
CA PHE A 69 -14.77 0.66 6.85
C PHE A 69 -13.79 0.32 7.99
N THR A 70 -12.79 -0.51 7.73
CA THR A 70 -11.76 -0.86 8.73
C THR A 70 -10.95 0.36 9.18
N ARG A 71 -10.68 1.29 8.26
CA ARG A 71 -10.00 2.55 8.57
C ARG A 71 -10.87 3.48 9.42
N LEU A 72 -12.16 3.59 9.11
CA LEU A 72 -13.11 4.34 9.94
C LEU A 72 -13.25 3.74 11.34
N LYS A 73 -13.33 2.42 11.44
CA LYS A 73 -13.34 1.69 12.71
C LYS A 73 -12.10 1.99 13.56
N SER A 74 -10.94 2.09 12.92
CA SER A 74 -9.68 2.46 13.60
C SER A 74 -9.69 3.90 14.11
N ALA A 75 -10.47 4.79 13.48
CA ALA A 75 -10.70 6.16 13.94
C ALA A 75 -11.83 6.29 14.98
N GLY A 76 -12.44 5.16 15.40
CA GLY A 76 -13.52 5.14 16.40
C GLY A 76 -14.94 5.21 15.83
N LEU A 77 -15.09 5.19 14.49
CA LEU A 77 -16.41 5.21 13.85
C LEU A 77 -16.83 3.79 13.45
N HIS A 78 -17.96 3.33 13.97
CA HIS A 78 -18.49 1.98 13.70
C HIS A 78 -19.62 1.96 12.66
N GLU A 79 -20.01 3.13 12.17
CA GLU A 79 -21.05 3.29 11.16
C GLU A 79 -20.43 3.51 9.78
N ASN A 80 -21.10 2.99 8.74
CA ASN A 80 -20.69 3.27 7.38
C ASN A 80 -21.26 4.61 6.92
N ILE A 81 -20.39 5.61 6.82
CA ILE A 81 -20.76 6.96 6.38
C ILE A 81 -20.56 7.16 4.87
N PHE A 82 -19.84 6.27 4.19
CA PHE A 82 -19.67 6.35 2.73
C PHE A 82 -20.78 5.57 2.04
N THR A 83 -21.45 6.21 1.08
CA THR A 83 -22.41 5.52 0.22
C THR A 83 -21.67 4.61 -0.77
N GLN A 84 -22.37 3.62 -1.32
CA GLN A 84 -21.81 2.73 -2.35
C GLN A 84 -21.28 3.52 -3.55
N ALA A 85 -22.01 4.56 -3.97
CA ALA A 85 -21.59 5.42 -5.07
C ALA A 85 -20.33 6.22 -4.76
N ALA A 86 -20.14 6.67 -3.50
CA ALA A 86 -18.91 7.31 -3.06
C ALA A 86 -17.71 6.35 -3.13
N ILE A 87 -17.89 5.08 -2.73
CA ILE A 87 -16.85 4.05 -2.79
C ILE A 87 -16.43 3.80 -4.26
N GLU A 88 -17.41 3.73 -5.17
CA GLU A 88 -17.15 3.56 -6.60
C GLU A 88 -16.42 4.77 -7.21
N ALA A 89 -16.80 5.98 -6.81
CA ALA A 89 -16.10 7.21 -7.22
C ALA A 89 -14.65 7.22 -6.73
N ILE A 90 -14.41 6.88 -5.46
CA ILE A 90 -13.06 6.75 -4.88
C ILE A 90 -12.26 5.69 -5.63
N TYR A 91 -12.85 4.54 -5.96
CA TYR A 91 -12.16 3.49 -6.72
C TYR A 91 -11.79 3.99 -8.13
N SER A 92 -12.71 4.65 -8.82
CA SER A 92 -12.51 5.15 -10.17
C SER A 92 -11.32 6.12 -10.25
N ALA A 93 -11.21 7.03 -9.27
CA ALA A 93 -10.14 8.01 -9.17
C ALA A 93 -8.82 7.44 -8.66
N SER A 94 -8.85 6.56 -7.65
CA SER A 94 -7.64 6.00 -7.01
C SER A 94 -7.06 4.77 -7.70
N LYS A 95 -7.86 4.07 -8.52
CA LYS A 95 -7.58 2.72 -9.05
C LYS A 95 -7.19 1.72 -7.96
N GLY A 96 -7.74 1.89 -6.75
CA GLY A 96 -7.46 1.04 -5.60
C GLY A 96 -6.10 1.25 -4.94
N VAL A 97 -5.31 2.26 -5.35
CA VAL A 97 -4.02 2.55 -4.71
C VAL A 97 -4.28 3.06 -3.28
N PRO A 98 -3.86 2.34 -2.22
CA PRO A 98 -4.26 2.66 -0.84
C PRO A 98 -3.89 4.09 -0.41
N ARG A 99 -2.76 4.61 -0.89
CA ARG A 99 -2.34 5.99 -0.62
C ARG A 99 -3.35 6.99 -1.19
N LEU A 100 -3.76 6.82 -2.45
CA LEU A 100 -4.73 7.70 -3.11
C LEU A 100 -6.13 7.55 -2.51
N VAL A 101 -6.55 6.32 -2.21
CA VAL A 101 -7.80 6.04 -1.48
C VAL A 101 -7.85 6.83 -0.18
N ASN A 102 -6.80 6.76 0.63
CA ASN A 102 -6.75 7.45 1.92
C ASN A 102 -6.80 8.97 1.75
N SER A 103 -6.04 9.49 0.78
CA SER A 103 -6.02 10.92 0.50
C SER A 103 -7.39 11.43 0.09
N LEU A 104 -8.04 10.77 -0.88
CA LEU A 104 -9.38 11.14 -1.35
C LEU A 104 -10.41 11.04 -0.22
N ALA A 105 -10.44 9.92 0.50
CA ALA A 105 -11.35 9.74 1.62
C ALA A 105 -11.16 10.83 2.70
N THR A 106 -9.92 11.22 2.98
CA THR A 106 -9.65 12.31 3.94
C THR A 106 -10.17 13.65 3.43
N SER A 107 -9.89 13.99 2.17
CA SER A 107 -10.41 15.23 1.56
C SER A 107 -11.94 15.25 1.53
N SER A 108 -12.58 14.15 1.18
CA SER A 108 -14.04 14.00 1.21
C SER A 108 -14.61 14.21 2.61
N LEU A 109 -13.97 13.65 3.64
CA LEU A 109 -14.39 13.84 5.03
C LEU A 109 -14.22 15.28 5.50
N MET A 110 -13.13 15.95 5.12
CA MET A 110 -12.93 17.37 5.42
C MET A 110 -14.00 18.24 4.76
N TYR A 111 -14.31 17.97 3.49
CA TYR A 111 -15.36 18.67 2.76
C TYR A 111 -16.73 18.44 3.39
N ALA A 112 -17.11 17.18 3.65
CA ALA A 112 -18.37 16.83 4.32
C ALA A 112 -18.51 17.53 5.69
N CYS A 113 -17.41 17.62 6.45
CA CYS A 113 -17.37 18.34 7.72
C CYS A 113 -17.65 19.83 7.54
N SER A 114 -17.09 20.47 6.50
CA SER A 114 -17.28 21.89 6.20
C SER A 114 -18.76 22.24 5.91
N ILE A 115 -19.48 21.32 5.27
CA ILE A 115 -20.91 21.47 4.95
C ILE A 115 -21.84 20.81 5.98
N LYS A 116 -21.29 20.27 7.09
CA LYS A 116 -22.01 19.58 8.17
C LYS A 116 -22.85 18.38 7.70
N GLN A 117 -22.41 17.68 6.66
CA GLN A 117 -23.08 16.48 6.16
C GLN A 117 -22.46 15.24 6.80
N LYS A 118 -23.31 14.32 7.30
CA LYS A 118 -22.86 13.09 7.96
C LYS A 118 -22.49 11.97 6.98
N HIS A 119 -23.18 11.90 5.84
CA HIS A 119 -22.95 10.88 4.83
C HIS A 119 -22.13 11.45 3.68
N VAL A 120 -21.15 10.68 3.23
CA VAL A 120 -20.30 10.99 2.09
C VAL A 120 -20.86 10.28 0.86
N ASP A 121 -21.39 11.06 -0.07
CA ASP A 121 -21.86 10.63 -1.38
C ASP A 121 -20.83 10.91 -2.49
N GLU A 122 -21.17 10.54 -3.73
CA GLU A 122 -20.32 10.74 -4.91
C GLU A 122 -19.99 12.22 -5.17
N GLU A 123 -20.91 13.13 -4.88
CA GLU A 123 -20.71 14.57 -5.07
C GLU A 123 -19.67 15.11 -4.09
N ILE A 124 -19.75 14.72 -2.80
CA ILE A 124 -18.72 15.05 -1.80
C ILE A 124 -17.35 14.52 -2.22
N VAL A 125 -17.30 13.31 -2.79
CA VAL A 125 -16.04 12.74 -3.29
C VAL A 125 -15.49 13.59 -4.43
N TYR A 126 -16.33 14.01 -5.38
CA TYR A 126 -15.93 14.84 -6.50
C TYR A 126 -15.44 16.23 -6.06
N GLN A 127 -16.09 16.85 -5.07
CA GLN A 127 -15.63 18.13 -4.52
C GLN A 127 -14.31 17.97 -3.76
N GLY A 128 -14.18 16.93 -2.94
CA GLY A 128 -12.93 16.61 -2.25
C GLY A 128 -11.77 16.28 -3.19
N GLN A 129 -12.05 15.79 -4.40
CA GLN A 129 -11.05 15.59 -5.44
C GLN A 129 -10.53 16.91 -6.02
N LYS A 130 -11.40 17.92 -6.22
CA LYS A 130 -10.97 19.23 -6.74
C LYS A 130 -10.00 19.94 -5.81
N ASP A 131 -10.21 19.82 -4.50
CA ASP A 131 -9.31 20.36 -3.48
C ASP A 131 -7.98 19.60 -3.40
N PHE A 132 -7.91 18.39 -3.97
CA PHE A 132 -6.72 17.54 -4.00
C PHE A 132 -5.77 17.84 -5.18
N ASP A 133 -6.26 18.48 -6.25
CA ASP A 133 -5.48 18.82 -7.46
C ASP A 133 -4.76 20.20 -7.36
N ILE A 134 -4.38 20.64 -6.15
CA ILE A 134 -3.57 21.87 -5.90
C ILE A 134 -2.09 21.54 -5.68
#